data_AF-A0A167END6-F1
#
_entry.id   AF-A0A167END6-F1
#
_cell.length_a   1.000
_cell.length_b   1.000
_cell.length_c   1.000
_cell.angle_alpha   90.00
_cell.angle_beta   90.00
_cell.angle_gamma   90.00
#
_symmetry.space_group_name_H-M   'P 1'
#
loop_
_entity.id
_entity.type
_entity.pdbx_description
1 polymer ?
#
loop_
_entity_poly.entity_id
_entity_poly.type
_entity_poly.pdbx_seq_one_letter_code
_entity_poly.pdbx_strand_id
1 'polypeptide(L)'
;MNRIFGSKTTAPKPSLMDAVNSIDNRVATLDVKLAKLNAELSTYQQKMSRMRDGPGKNALKQKALKILKQRRQVESQKDQLQSQSWNMEQAAMTSENLRNTMATVDAMKTANKELKRQYGKINIDKIESLQDEMADLLEVSEELQSTMSRNYAVPDDIDEAELDAELEALGEEMEFEQLNEPTAEGTPSYLTEDSSLPTFVDEPVEHDKQEVAAS
;
A
#
# COMPACT_ATOMS: atom_id res chain seq x y z
N MET A 1 10.49 -4.32 -54.41
CA MET A 1 9.15 -3.72 -54.20
C MET A 1 9.30 -2.52 -53.27
N ASN A 2 9.11 -1.31 -53.80
CA ASN A 2 9.34 -0.06 -53.09
C ASN A 2 8.17 0.26 -52.14
N ARG A 3 8.49 0.58 -50.88
CA ARG A 3 7.56 1.11 -49.88
C ARG A 3 7.31 2.59 -50.18
N ILE A 4 6.39 2.87 -51.09
CA ILE A 4 5.85 4.20 -51.34
C ILE A 4 4.49 4.18 -50.70
N PHE A 5 4.34 4.75 -49.50
CA PHE A 5 3.13 5.33 -48.88
C PHE A 5 3.31 5.32 -47.35
N GLY A 6 3.44 6.53 -46.78
CA GLY A 6 3.17 6.79 -45.37
C GLY A 6 4.39 6.74 -44.46
N SER A 7 4.88 7.91 -44.09
CA SER A 7 5.76 8.13 -42.94
C SER A 7 5.23 7.39 -41.71
N LYS A 8 6.14 6.83 -40.90
CA LYS A 8 5.80 6.42 -39.53
C LYS A 8 5.28 7.68 -38.82
N THR A 9 3.98 7.77 -38.62
CA THR A 9 3.38 8.77 -37.76
C THR A 9 4.02 8.60 -36.38
N THR A 10 4.76 9.63 -35.96
CA THR A 10 5.37 9.76 -34.63
C THR A 10 4.35 10.21 -33.59
N ALA A 11 3.07 10.31 -33.96
CA ALA A 11 2.02 10.62 -33.01
C ALA A 11 1.85 9.43 -32.04
N PRO A 12 1.80 9.68 -30.73
CA PRO A 12 1.50 8.63 -29.77
C PRO A 12 0.16 7.98 -30.15
N LYS A 13 0.12 6.65 -30.08
CA LYS A 13 -1.13 5.91 -30.31
C LYS A 13 -2.15 6.43 -29.28
N PRO A 14 -3.38 6.79 -29.70
CA PRO A 14 -4.38 7.32 -28.79
C PRO A 14 -4.58 6.33 -27.64
N SER A 15 -4.44 6.84 -26.42
CA SER A 15 -4.68 6.06 -25.22
C SER A 15 -6.17 5.82 -25.04
N LEU A 16 -6.52 4.86 -24.19
CA LEU A 16 -7.90 4.65 -23.79
C LEU A 16 -8.50 5.94 -23.18
N MET A 17 -7.70 6.70 -22.45
CA MET A 17 -8.11 7.97 -21.84
C MET A 17 -8.38 9.05 -22.89
N ASP A 18 -7.55 9.14 -23.94
CA ASP A 18 -7.78 10.09 -25.05
C ASP A 18 -9.10 9.81 -25.76
N ALA A 19 -9.41 8.52 -25.93
CA ALA A 19 -10.64 8.09 -26.55
C ALA A 19 -11.87 8.35 -25.65
N VAL A 20 -11.77 8.17 -24.32
CA VAL A 20 -12.84 8.55 -23.37
C VAL A 20 -13.10 10.06 -23.44
N ASN A 21 -12.05 10.88 -23.35
CA ASN A 21 -12.14 12.34 -23.45
C ASN A 21 -12.79 12.79 -24.79
N SER A 22 -12.49 12.09 -25.89
CA SER A 22 -13.11 12.35 -27.19
C SER A 22 -14.61 12.06 -27.18
N ILE A 23 -15.03 10.97 -26.54
CA ILE A 23 -16.46 10.63 -26.39
C ILE A 23 -17.15 11.69 -25.53
N ASP A 24 -16.58 12.10 -24.41
CA ASP A 24 -17.16 13.11 -23.52
C ASP A 24 -17.39 14.45 -24.24
N ASN A 25 -16.40 14.91 -25.02
CA ASN A 25 -16.52 16.12 -25.83
C ASN A 25 -17.65 16.01 -26.87
N ARG A 26 -17.82 14.83 -27.48
CA ARG A 26 -18.92 14.58 -28.42
C ARG A 26 -20.26 14.57 -27.69
N VAL A 27 -20.36 13.94 -26.53
CA VAL A 27 -21.57 13.94 -25.69
C VAL A 27 -21.96 15.37 -25.31
N ALA A 28 -21.02 16.19 -24.85
CA ALA A 28 -21.26 17.60 -24.53
C ALA A 28 -21.79 18.39 -25.75
N THR A 29 -21.24 18.13 -26.94
CA THR A 29 -21.73 18.74 -28.19
C THR A 29 -23.16 18.30 -28.52
N LEU A 30 -23.48 17.02 -28.33
CA LEU A 30 -24.84 16.51 -28.53
C LEU A 30 -25.82 17.10 -27.51
N ASP A 31 -25.40 17.34 -26.27
CA ASP A 31 -26.22 17.98 -25.23
C ASP A 31 -26.59 19.42 -25.59
N VAL A 32 -25.63 20.21 -26.08
CA VAL A 32 -25.91 21.55 -26.59
C VAL A 32 -26.91 21.50 -27.75
N LYS A 33 -26.80 20.50 -28.65
CA LYS A 33 -27.73 20.31 -29.76
C LYS A 33 -29.12 19.92 -29.27
N LEU A 34 -29.24 19.03 -28.27
CA LEU A 34 -30.51 18.65 -27.66
C LEU A 34 -31.19 19.84 -27.00
N ALA A 35 -30.45 20.67 -26.26
CA ALA A 35 -30.98 21.87 -25.63
C ALA A 35 -31.59 22.82 -26.67
N LYS A 36 -30.91 23.04 -27.80
CA LYS A 36 -31.43 23.86 -28.92
C LYS A 36 -32.71 23.28 -29.52
N LEU A 37 -32.74 21.97 -29.80
CA LEU A 37 -33.93 21.29 -30.35
C LEU A 37 -35.12 21.33 -29.38
N ASN A 38 -34.86 21.18 -28.07
CA ASN A 38 -35.88 21.28 -27.04
C ASN A 38 -36.48 22.69 -26.93
N ALA A 39 -35.64 23.72 -26.99
CA ALA A 39 -36.10 25.12 -27.00
C ALA A 39 -36.98 25.42 -28.23
N GLU A 40 -36.59 24.92 -29.41
CA GLU A 40 -37.37 25.07 -30.63
C GLU A 40 -38.72 24.34 -30.54
N LEU A 41 -38.73 23.09 -30.02
CA LEU A 41 -39.96 22.33 -29.79
C LEU A 41 -40.91 23.03 -28.81
N SER A 42 -40.37 23.57 -27.71
CA SER A 42 -41.14 24.35 -26.73
C SER A 42 -41.78 25.57 -27.38
N THR A 43 -41.03 26.27 -28.24
CA THR A 43 -41.55 27.42 -29.01
C THR A 43 -42.71 27.03 -29.93
N TYR A 44 -42.59 25.91 -30.65
CA TYR A 44 -43.69 25.40 -31.48
C TYR A 44 -44.91 25.02 -30.65
N GLN A 45 -44.70 24.34 -29.50
CA GLN A 45 -45.77 23.96 -28.59
C GLN A 45 -46.53 25.18 -28.07
N GLN A 46 -45.82 26.21 -27.61
CA GLN A 46 -46.42 27.47 -27.16
C GLN A 46 -47.23 28.16 -28.27
N LYS A 47 -46.67 28.27 -29.48
CA LYS A 47 -47.38 28.86 -30.62
C LYS A 47 -48.66 28.09 -30.95
N MET A 48 -48.59 26.76 -31.04
CA MET A 48 -49.75 25.92 -31.34
C MET A 48 -50.82 25.96 -30.24
N SER A 49 -50.43 26.10 -28.96
CA SER A 49 -51.38 26.17 -27.84
C SER A 49 -52.31 27.39 -27.89
N ARG A 50 -51.85 28.49 -28.51
CA ARG A 50 -52.61 29.73 -28.68
C ARG A 50 -53.40 29.79 -30.00
N MET A 51 -53.29 28.75 -30.83
CA MET A 51 -53.94 28.70 -32.14
C MET A 51 -55.17 27.80 -32.11
N ARG A 52 -56.24 28.28 -32.77
CA ARG A 52 -57.39 27.43 -33.10
C ARG A 52 -56.98 26.36 -34.12
N ASP A 53 -57.69 25.24 -34.09
CA ASP A 53 -57.45 24.16 -35.04
C ASP A 53 -57.71 24.62 -36.47
N GLY A 54 -56.82 24.23 -37.38
CA GLY A 54 -56.88 24.64 -38.78
C GLY A 54 -55.55 24.48 -39.52
N PRO A 55 -55.49 24.89 -40.80
CA PRO A 55 -54.32 24.68 -41.67
C PRO A 55 -53.02 25.26 -41.11
N GLY A 56 -53.07 26.45 -40.48
CA GLY A 56 -51.90 27.08 -39.87
C GLY A 56 -51.30 26.29 -38.70
N LYS A 57 -52.15 25.76 -37.81
CA LYS A 57 -51.72 24.92 -36.69
C LYS A 57 -51.18 23.57 -37.18
N ASN A 58 -51.80 22.99 -38.21
CA ASN A 58 -51.32 21.76 -38.85
C ASN A 58 -49.94 21.94 -39.50
N ALA A 59 -49.68 23.08 -40.15
CA ALA A 59 -48.37 23.38 -40.71
C ALA A 59 -47.27 23.46 -39.64
N LEU A 60 -47.54 24.12 -38.50
CA LEU A 60 -46.60 24.15 -37.36
C LEU A 60 -46.40 22.76 -36.75
N LYS A 61 -47.45 21.94 -36.63
CA LYS A 61 -47.35 20.56 -36.16
C LYS A 61 -46.40 19.74 -37.03
N GLN A 62 -46.49 19.87 -38.36
CA GLN A 62 -45.58 19.16 -39.27
C GLN A 62 -44.13 19.63 -39.12
N LYS A 63 -43.88 20.92 -38.88
CA LYS A 63 -42.53 21.42 -38.57
C LYS A 63 -42.02 20.86 -37.25
N ALA A 64 -42.83 20.90 -36.20
CA ALA A 64 -42.48 20.34 -34.88
C ALA A 64 -42.16 18.84 -34.94
N LEU A 65 -42.90 18.06 -35.74
CA LEU A 65 -42.63 16.63 -35.94
C LEU A 65 -41.26 16.37 -36.57
N LYS A 66 -40.81 17.21 -37.51
CA LYS A 66 -39.46 17.10 -38.10
C LYS A 66 -38.37 17.35 -37.05
N ILE A 67 -38.53 18.38 -36.23
CA ILE A 67 -37.60 18.69 -35.13
C ILE A 67 -37.60 17.57 -34.08
N LEU A 68 -38.76 17.01 -33.75
CA LEU A 68 -38.87 15.89 -32.82
C LEU A 68 -38.13 14.64 -33.34
N LYS A 69 -38.24 14.35 -34.65
CA LYS A 69 -37.48 13.26 -35.28
C LYS A 69 -35.97 13.50 -35.18
N GLN A 70 -35.52 14.73 -35.43
CA GLN A 70 -34.11 15.09 -35.29
C GLN A 70 -33.63 14.97 -33.84
N ARG A 71 -34.44 15.41 -32.87
CA ARG A 71 -34.15 15.24 -31.44
C ARG A 71 -33.96 13.77 -31.08
N ARG A 72 -34.91 12.89 -31.45
CA ARG A 72 -34.81 11.45 -31.19
C ARG A 72 -33.57 10.81 -31.79
N GLN A 73 -33.17 11.24 -32.99
CA GLN A 73 -31.93 10.76 -33.62
C GLN A 73 -30.69 11.20 -32.82
N VAL A 74 -30.66 12.44 -32.31
CA VAL A 74 -29.56 12.93 -31.48
C VAL A 74 -29.52 12.23 -30.11
N GLU A 75 -30.68 12.00 -29.48
CA GLU A 75 -30.77 11.21 -28.24
C GLU A 75 -30.19 9.81 -28.46
N SER A 76 -30.62 9.11 -29.51
CA SER A 76 -30.08 7.79 -29.84
C SER A 76 -28.57 7.79 -30.10
N GLN A 77 -28.02 8.83 -30.74
CA GLN A 77 -26.58 8.97 -30.92
C GLN A 77 -25.85 9.18 -29.59
N LYS A 78 -26.44 9.96 -28.67
CA LYS A 78 -25.88 10.17 -27.33
C LYS A 78 -25.87 8.86 -26.54
N ASP A 79 -26.97 8.12 -26.54
CA ASP A 79 -27.08 6.84 -25.82
C ASP A 79 -26.03 5.83 -26.31
N GLN A 80 -25.82 5.76 -27.63
CA GLN A 80 -24.76 4.92 -28.22
C GLN A 80 -23.36 5.31 -27.76
N LEU A 81 -23.07 6.61 -27.70
CA LEU A 81 -21.78 7.11 -27.21
C LEU A 81 -21.58 6.86 -25.72
N GLN A 82 -22.64 7.01 -24.91
CA GLN A 82 -22.58 6.70 -23.48
C GLN A 82 -22.32 5.21 -23.24
N SER A 83 -22.95 4.31 -24.01
CA SER A 83 -22.64 2.88 -23.98
C SER A 83 -21.20 2.59 -24.37
N GLN A 84 -20.66 3.26 -25.40
CA GLN A 84 -19.25 3.14 -25.77
C GLN A 84 -18.32 3.61 -24.65
N SER A 85 -18.62 4.75 -24.01
CA SER A 85 -17.86 5.26 -22.87
C SER A 85 -17.82 4.25 -21.72
N TRP A 86 -18.98 3.67 -21.38
CA TRP A 86 -19.06 2.69 -20.32
C TRP A 86 -18.24 1.43 -20.63
N ASN A 87 -18.34 0.90 -21.85
CA ASN A 87 -17.53 -0.25 -22.26
C ASN A 87 -16.02 0.04 -22.17
N MET A 88 -15.61 1.27 -22.51
CA MET A 88 -14.21 1.69 -22.40
C MET A 88 -13.75 1.86 -20.96
N GLU A 89 -14.60 2.39 -20.08
CA GLU A 89 -14.32 2.48 -18.65
C GLU A 89 -14.15 1.09 -18.03
N GLN A 90 -15.00 0.12 -18.40
CA GLN A 90 -14.84 -1.27 -18.01
C GLN A 90 -13.52 -1.87 -18.52
N ALA A 91 -13.13 -1.57 -19.75
CA ALA A 91 -11.83 -2.00 -20.30
C ALA A 91 -10.66 -1.34 -19.55
N ALA A 92 -10.80 -0.09 -19.11
CA ALA A 92 -9.79 0.63 -18.33
C ALA A 92 -9.57 -0.05 -16.98
N MET A 93 -10.67 -0.33 -16.26
CA MET A 93 -10.63 -1.04 -14.97
C MET A 93 -10.00 -2.43 -15.13
N THR A 94 -10.37 -3.17 -16.17
CA THR A 94 -9.79 -4.49 -16.47
C THR A 94 -8.29 -4.39 -16.75
N SER A 95 -7.87 -3.40 -17.55
CA SER A 95 -6.46 -3.17 -17.83
C SER A 95 -5.67 -2.84 -16.55
N GLU A 96 -6.25 -2.09 -15.63
CA GLU A 96 -5.59 -1.74 -14.37
C GLU A 96 -5.46 -2.95 -13.44
N ASN A 97 -6.51 -3.77 -13.33
CA ASN A 97 -6.45 -5.02 -12.59
C ASN A 97 -5.38 -5.98 -13.15
N LEU A 98 -5.23 -6.04 -14.48
CA LEU A 98 -4.19 -6.82 -15.13
C LEU A 98 -2.79 -6.28 -14.81
N ARG A 99 -2.59 -4.95 -14.76
CA ARG A 99 -1.31 -4.36 -14.33
C ARG A 99 -0.96 -4.73 -12.89
N ASN A 100 -1.93 -4.65 -11.98
CA ASN A 100 -1.73 -5.05 -10.57
C ASN A 100 -1.38 -6.53 -10.43
N THR A 101 -2.02 -7.38 -11.25
CA THR A 101 -1.70 -8.81 -11.30
C THR A 101 -0.29 -9.05 -11.83
N MET A 102 0.12 -8.34 -12.89
CA MET A 102 1.49 -8.42 -13.41
C MET A 102 2.53 -7.99 -12.36
N ALA A 103 2.30 -6.88 -11.66
CA ALA A 103 3.17 -6.42 -10.58
C ALA A 103 3.30 -7.47 -9.47
N THR A 104 2.19 -8.12 -9.10
CA THR A 104 2.19 -9.22 -8.13
C THR A 104 3.02 -10.40 -8.64
N VAL A 105 2.82 -10.81 -9.89
CA VAL A 105 3.58 -11.91 -10.52
C VAL A 105 5.08 -11.59 -10.56
N ASP A 106 5.46 -10.36 -10.87
CA ASP A 106 6.88 -9.97 -10.90
C ASP A 106 7.50 -9.90 -9.50
N ALA A 107 6.73 -9.47 -8.48
CA ALA A 107 7.13 -9.56 -7.08
C ALA A 107 7.34 -11.03 -6.67
N MET A 108 6.42 -11.93 -7.04
CA MET A 108 6.55 -13.37 -6.77
C MET A 108 7.77 -13.99 -7.46
N LYS A 109 8.05 -13.62 -8.72
CA LYS A 109 9.27 -14.07 -9.42
C LYS A 109 10.53 -13.62 -8.70
N THR A 110 10.55 -12.37 -8.23
CA THR A 110 11.66 -11.80 -7.48
C THR A 110 11.86 -12.53 -6.15
N ALA A 111 10.78 -12.73 -5.39
CA ALA A 111 10.81 -13.49 -4.14
C ALA A 111 11.29 -14.95 -4.37
N ASN A 112 10.80 -15.62 -5.42
CA ASN A 112 11.24 -16.98 -5.75
C ASN A 112 12.73 -17.05 -6.12
N LYS A 113 13.25 -16.04 -6.84
CA LYS A 113 14.68 -15.96 -7.16
C LYS A 113 15.52 -15.80 -5.89
N GLU A 114 15.07 -14.98 -4.95
CA GLU A 114 15.75 -14.80 -3.66
C GLU A 114 15.67 -16.06 -2.79
N LEU A 115 14.50 -16.70 -2.71
CA LEU A 115 14.33 -18.00 -2.02
C LEU A 115 15.30 -19.05 -2.57
N LYS A 116 15.41 -19.19 -3.90
CA LYS A 116 16.39 -20.10 -4.52
C LYS A 116 17.82 -19.75 -4.18
N ARG A 117 18.16 -18.45 -4.11
CA ARG A 117 19.50 -17.99 -3.73
C ARG A 117 19.81 -18.31 -2.27
N GLN A 118 18.84 -18.15 -1.37
CA GLN A 118 19.01 -18.48 0.04
C GLN A 118 19.10 -19.99 0.25
N TYR A 119 18.22 -20.77 -0.36
CA TYR A 119 18.28 -22.24 -0.32
C TYR A 119 19.60 -22.79 -0.89
N GLY A 120 20.09 -22.23 -2.00
CA GLY A 120 21.37 -22.64 -2.58
C GLY A 120 22.60 -22.30 -1.71
N LYS A 121 22.45 -21.49 -0.66
CA LYS A 121 23.50 -21.21 0.33
C LYS A 121 23.39 -22.10 1.57
N ILE A 122 22.30 -22.82 1.74
CA ILE A 122 22.12 -23.78 2.83
C ILE A 122 22.76 -25.10 2.37
N ASN A 123 23.98 -25.38 2.83
CA ASN A 123 24.59 -26.70 2.66
C ASN A 123 23.94 -27.66 3.65
N ILE A 124 23.16 -28.62 3.15
CA ILE A 124 22.55 -29.68 3.97
C ILE A 124 23.62 -30.46 4.73
N ASP A 125 24.77 -30.75 4.10
CA ASP A 125 25.91 -31.42 4.75
C ASP A 125 26.44 -30.64 5.96
N LYS A 126 26.36 -29.30 5.94
CA LYS A 126 26.73 -28.47 7.09
C LYS A 126 25.67 -28.49 8.18
N ILE A 127 24.39 -28.68 7.84
CA ILE A 127 23.32 -28.84 8.83
C ILE A 127 23.42 -30.21 9.50
N GLU A 128 23.73 -31.27 8.75
CA GLU A 128 24.00 -32.60 9.31
C GLU A 128 25.22 -32.57 10.24
N SER A 129 26.33 -31.95 9.82
CA SER A 129 27.49 -31.72 10.69
C SER A 129 27.18 -30.88 11.93
N LEU A 130 26.27 -29.89 11.84
CA LEU A 130 25.84 -29.09 12.99
C LEU A 130 24.92 -29.88 13.93
N GLN A 131 24.10 -30.78 13.39
CA GLN A 131 23.29 -31.72 14.18
C GLN A 131 24.17 -32.72 14.91
N ASP A 132 25.19 -33.26 14.23
CA ASP A 132 26.17 -34.17 14.83
C ASP A 132 26.98 -33.44 15.92
N GLU A 133 27.48 -32.23 15.66
CA GLU A 133 28.15 -31.40 16.68
C GLU A 133 27.22 -31.04 17.85
N MET A 134 25.92 -30.82 17.61
CA MET A 134 24.94 -30.60 18.67
C MET A 134 24.69 -31.86 19.51
N ALA A 135 24.65 -33.03 18.88
CA ALA A 135 24.52 -34.31 19.57
C ALA A 135 25.75 -34.57 20.43
N ASP A 136 26.95 -34.34 19.89
CA ASP A 136 28.21 -34.43 20.63
C ASP A 136 28.26 -33.43 21.79
N LEU A 137 27.78 -32.19 21.59
CA LEU A 137 27.72 -31.19 22.67
C LEU A 137 26.71 -31.54 23.77
N LEU A 138 25.57 -32.14 23.42
CA LEU A 138 24.60 -32.63 24.39
C LEU A 138 25.15 -33.84 25.16
N GLU A 139 25.85 -34.75 24.49
CA GLU A 139 26.53 -35.88 25.11
C GLU A 139 27.65 -35.42 26.05
N VAL A 140 28.47 -34.45 25.63
CA VAL A 140 29.49 -33.82 26.48
C VAL A 140 28.86 -33.03 27.62
N SER A 141 27.71 -32.39 27.42
CA SER A 141 26.96 -31.71 28.50
C SER A 141 26.45 -32.71 29.53
N GLU A 142 25.95 -33.87 29.10
CA GLU A 142 25.47 -34.93 29.99
C GLU A 142 26.65 -35.62 30.71
N GLU A 143 27.79 -35.79 30.04
CA GLU A 143 29.05 -36.25 30.64
C GLU A 143 29.63 -35.22 31.61
N LEU A 144 29.57 -33.93 31.30
CA LEU A 144 29.98 -32.82 32.18
C LEU A 144 29.10 -32.79 33.44
N GLN A 145 27.79 -32.92 33.28
CA GLN A 145 26.87 -32.94 34.41
C GLN A 145 27.05 -34.20 35.27
N SER A 146 27.35 -35.34 34.66
CA SER A 146 27.72 -36.60 35.34
C SER A 146 29.07 -36.53 36.06
N THR A 147 30.07 -35.86 35.49
CA THR A 147 31.41 -35.68 36.08
C THR A 147 31.45 -34.59 37.15
N MET A 148 30.66 -33.52 37.01
CA MET A 148 30.42 -32.55 38.09
C MET A 148 29.59 -33.17 39.23
N SER A 149 28.60 -34.02 38.91
CA SER A 149 27.85 -34.79 39.92
C SER A 149 28.70 -35.84 40.64
N ARG A 150 29.78 -36.35 40.03
CA ARG A 150 30.72 -37.28 40.69
C ARG A 150 31.57 -36.63 41.80
N ASN A 151 31.62 -35.31 41.89
CA ASN A 151 32.39 -34.59 42.93
C ASN A 151 31.54 -33.75 43.88
N TYR A 152 30.21 -33.73 43.74
CA TYR A 152 29.31 -33.25 44.79
C TYR A 152 28.55 -34.45 45.37
N ALA A 153 29.28 -35.40 45.95
CA ALA A 153 28.73 -36.09 47.10
C ALA A 153 28.64 -35.03 48.20
N VAL A 154 27.46 -34.42 48.35
CA VAL A 154 27.12 -33.67 49.55
C VAL A 154 27.40 -34.62 50.72
N PRO A 155 28.29 -34.29 51.67
CA PRO A 155 28.46 -35.14 52.84
C PRO A 155 27.11 -35.31 53.51
N ASP A 156 26.73 -36.53 53.89
CA ASP A 156 25.47 -36.81 54.61
C ASP A 156 25.43 -36.14 56.01
N ASP A 157 26.46 -35.36 56.37
CA ASP A 157 26.70 -34.75 57.67
C ASP A 157 26.43 -33.23 57.69
N ILE A 158 25.66 -32.68 56.75
CA ILE A 158 25.19 -31.29 56.86
C ILE A 158 24.08 -31.24 57.92
N ASP A 159 24.36 -30.60 59.06
CA ASP A 159 23.38 -30.41 60.12
C ASP A 159 22.38 -29.31 59.70
N GLU A 160 21.14 -29.71 59.39
CA GLU A 160 20.06 -28.79 59.00
C GLU A 160 19.85 -27.67 60.04
N ALA A 161 20.15 -27.93 61.32
CA ALA A 161 20.02 -26.93 62.38
C ALA A 161 21.08 -25.81 62.30
N GLU A 162 22.30 -26.12 61.82
CA GLU A 162 23.33 -25.10 61.60
C GLU A 162 22.98 -24.22 60.39
N LEU A 163 22.40 -24.83 59.36
CA LEU A 163 21.97 -24.13 58.14
C LEU A 163 20.79 -23.19 58.41
N ASP A 164 19.80 -23.63 59.19
CA ASP A 164 18.66 -22.80 59.59
C ASP A 164 19.11 -21.61 60.47
N ALA A 165 20.07 -21.83 61.37
CA ALA A 165 20.63 -20.76 62.21
C ALA A 165 21.43 -19.74 61.39
N GLU A 166 22.22 -20.19 60.39
CA GLU A 166 22.88 -19.28 59.46
C GLU A 166 21.87 -18.52 58.58
N LEU A 167 20.80 -19.19 58.13
CA LEU A 167 19.75 -18.57 57.31
C LEU A 167 19.01 -17.46 58.06
N GLU A 168 18.69 -17.71 59.34
CA GLU A 168 18.05 -16.71 60.20
C GLU A 168 19.00 -15.53 60.47
N ALA A 169 20.28 -15.79 60.72
CA ALA A 169 21.30 -14.75 60.90
C ALA A 169 21.48 -13.87 59.64
N LEU A 170 21.41 -14.46 58.44
CA LEU A 170 21.51 -13.74 57.17
C LEU A 170 20.25 -12.90 56.89
N GLY A 171 19.08 -13.38 57.30
CA GLY A 171 17.82 -12.62 57.29
C GLY A 171 17.89 -11.40 58.21
N GLU A 172 18.40 -11.58 59.43
CA GLU A 172 18.63 -10.48 60.37
C GLU A 172 19.68 -9.49 59.84
N GLU A 173 20.77 -9.95 59.21
CA GLU A 173 21.80 -9.07 58.64
C GLU A 173 21.25 -8.20 57.50
N MET A 174 20.46 -8.76 56.58
CA MET A 174 19.78 -7.98 55.53
C MET A 174 18.73 -7.01 56.10
N GLU A 175 17.99 -7.40 57.12
CA GLU A 175 17.01 -6.52 57.78
C GLU A 175 17.70 -5.38 58.54
N PHE A 176 18.85 -5.66 59.17
CA PHE A 176 19.68 -4.68 59.84
C PHE A 176 20.35 -3.70 58.86
N GLU A 177 20.76 -4.17 57.68
CA GLU A 177 21.27 -3.33 56.59
C GLU A 177 20.16 -2.46 55.97
N GLN A 178 18.92 -2.95 55.91
CA GLN A 178 17.75 -2.19 55.46
C GLN A 178 17.25 -1.17 56.50
N LEU A 179 17.47 -1.41 57.80
CA LEU A 179 17.09 -0.50 58.89
C LEU A 179 18.15 0.56 59.25
N ASN A 180 19.41 0.38 58.83
CA ASN A 180 20.52 1.30 59.15
C ASN A 180 21.03 2.16 57.99
N GLU A 181 20.41 2.14 56.81
CA GLU A 181 20.70 3.10 55.74
C GLU A 181 19.70 4.29 55.75
N PRO A 182 20.15 5.51 56.09
CA PRO A 182 19.32 6.69 56.02
C PRO A 182 19.34 7.26 54.61
N THR A 183 18.19 7.21 53.92
CA THR A 183 17.83 8.12 52.82
C THR A 183 18.80 8.20 51.63
N ALA A 184 18.56 7.44 50.56
CA ALA A 184 18.48 7.94 49.18
C ALA A 184 18.40 6.77 48.17
N GLU A 185 17.46 6.87 47.23
CA GLU A 185 17.57 6.36 45.85
C GLU A 185 18.11 4.92 45.66
N GLY A 186 17.21 3.94 45.69
CA GLY A 186 17.52 2.55 45.35
C GLY A 186 16.46 1.85 44.50
N THR A 187 15.49 2.55 43.91
CA THR A 187 14.65 1.93 42.88
C THR A 187 15.46 1.85 41.59
N PRO A 188 15.66 0.65 41.01
CA PRO A 188 16.42 0.49 39.78
C PRO A 188 15.95 1.45 38.68
N SER A 189 16.89 2.06 37.96
CA SER A 189 16.66 3.11 36.95
C SER A 189 15.65 2.76 35.82
N TYR A 190 15.17 1.51 35.73
CA TYR A 190 14.11 1.11 34.80
C TYR A 190 12.69 1.36 35.32
N LEU A 191 12.52 1.72 36.61
CA LEU A 191 11.23 1.98 37.25
C LEU A 191 10.92 3.49 37.41
N THR A 192 11.79 4.38 36.94
CA THR A 192 11.55 5.83 36.96
C THR A 192 10.79 6.26 35.70
N GLU A 193 9.51 6.63 35.86
CA GLU A 193 8.63 7.20 34.82
C GLU A 193 9.05 8.63 34.43
N ASP A 194 10.18 8.80 33.75
CA ASP A 194 10.43 10.02 32.97
C ASP A 194 11.30 9.72 31.73
N SER A 195 10.75 8.90 30.84
CA SER A 195 11.29 8.69 29.50
C SER A 195 10.80 9.81 28.57
N SER A 196 11.34 11.02 28.72
CA SER A 196 11.17 12.07 27.72
C SER A 196 11.86 11.64 26.41
N LEU A 197 11.07 11.24 25.42
CA LEU A 197 11.56 10.87 24.09
C LEU A 197 12.42 12.00 23.48
N PRO A 198 13.55 11.71 22.82
CA PRO A 198 14.46 12.75 22.34
C PRO A 198 13.83 13.58 21.22
N THR A 199 13.89 14.91 21.33
CA THR A 199 13.44 15.83 20.28
C THR A 199 14.56 16.04 19.27
N PHE A 200 14.33 15.68 18.00
CA PHE A 200 15.29 15.83 16.91
C PHE A 200 15.47 17.33 16.58
N VAL A 201 16.70 17.86 16.69
CA VAL A 201 17.01 19.25 16.33
C VAL A 201 17.53 19.28 14.90
N ASP A 202 16.84 20.02 14.04
CA ASP A 202 17.10 20.20 12.61
C ASP A 202 17.92 21.50 12.44
N GLU A 203 19.25 21.40 12.30
CA GLU A 203 20.14 22.56 12.10
C GLU A 203 20.63 22.60 10.64
N PRO A 204 20.45 23.71 9.90
CA PRO A 204 20.87 23.80 8.51
C PRO A 204 22.39 24.03 8.40
N VAL A 205 23.03 23.21 7.56
CA VAL A 205 24.48 23.25 7.28
C VAL A 205 24.86 24.47 6.44
N GLU A 206 25.60 25.44 6.99
CA GLU A 206 26.32 26.44 6.21
C GLU A 206 27.73 25.94 5.85
N HIS A 207 28.07 25.93 4.55
CA HIS A 207 29.44 25.74 4.08
C HIS A 207 29.93 26.98 3.32
N ASP A 208 30.99 27.55 3.90
CA ASP A 208 31.73 28.76 3.53
C ASP A 208 32.26 28.78 2.09
N LYS A 209 32.20 29.97 1.47
CA LYS A 209 32.89 30.30 0.22
C LYS A 209 34.31 30.77 0.53
N GLN A 210 35.33 29.99 0.17
CA GLN A 210 36.70 30.49 0.05
C GLN A 210 37.07 30.72 -1.42
N GLU A 211 37.07 31.99 -1.79
CA GLU A 211 37.66 32.56 -2.99
C GLU A 211 39.16 32.75 -2.74
N VAL A 212 40.02 32.09 -3.51
CA VAL A 212 41.46 32.38 -3.55
C VAL A 212 41.84 32.69 -4.99
N ALA A 213 42.10 33.96 -5.25
CA ALA A 213 42.61 34.46 -6.51
C ALA A 213 44.15 34.56 -6.45
N ALA A 214 44.77 33.91 -7.44
CA ALA A 214 46.00 34.28 -8.17
C ALA A 214 47.30 34.66 -7.42
N SER A 215 48.34 33.85 -7.64
CA SER A 215 49.61 34.27 -8.26
C SER A 215 50.28 33.07 -8.93
#